data_AF-A0A838MX41-F1
#
_entry.id   AF-A0A838MX41-F1
#
_cell.length_a   1.000
_cell.length_b   1.000
_cell.length_c   1.000
_cell.angle_alpha   90.00
_cell.angle_beta   90.00
_cell.angle_gamma   90.00
#
_symmetry.space_group_name_H-M   'P 1'
#
loop_
_entity.id
_entity.type
_entity.pdbx_description
1 polymer ?
#
loop_
_entity_poly.entity_id
_entity_poly.type
_entity_poly.pdbx_seq_one_letter_code
_entity_poly.pdbx_strand_id
1 'polypeptide(L)'
;MPKTNAQHDIDLDGFPPGAVTRFSKLLCLACLFKLFTKQMGLAARTAYSEIKRHEFSISELTGKETTRPFFQSDEKHPRCPYCNAAKRWHAHLEIYRIEGGKATDAARRALVKSLPKLNENFQLIEQKTTGRAAFFAWLDTLGGTLDFADDGWLLQATQAFLERREPKTKWGEIFAGVRAARRSQRLSVGWERDGARLFLAPSLYAEALLVQYLVSRSQAHGGLTLEGRLTLIELFRRLRQAGLFASLELTGADQAETLEKLIDQVTGGDISLKLHFLVDRRDFLAKAKAVYTSLAS
;
A
#
# COMPACT_ATOMS: atom_id res chain seq x y z
N MET A 1 -1.23 24.34 -3.55
CA MET A 1 -0.37 23.22 -3.14
C MET A 1 0.54 23.68 -2.01
N PRO A 2 0.44 23.16 -0.79
CA PRO A 2 1.39 23.52 0.25
C PRO A 2 2.75 22.89 -0.10
N LYS A 3 3.79 23.73 -0.13
CA LYS A 3 5.17 23.33 -0.40
C LYS A 3 5.62 22.32 0.66
N THR A 4 5.78 21.07 0.26
CA THR A 4 6.45 20.03 1.04
C THR A 4 7.90 20.46 1.23
N ASN A 5 8.30 20.71 2.47
CA ASN A 5 9.69 21.03 2.81
C ASN A 5 10.59 19.88 2.32
N ALA A 6 11.66 20.24 1.60
CA ALA A 6 12.71 19.36 1.14
C ALA A 6 13.51 18.78 2.32
N GLN A 7 12.97 17.77 3.00
CA GLN A 7 13.60 17.10 4.13
C GLN A 7 13.76 15.62 3.82
N HIS A 8 14.81 15.32 3.04
CA HIS A 8 15.38 13.99 2.77
C HIS A 8 14.35 12.90 2.43
N ASP A 9 13.80 12.99 1.22
CA ASP A 9 12.99 11.92 0.64
C ASP A 9 13.83 10.64 0.55
N ILE A 10 13.21 9.50 0.90
CA ILE A 10 13.86 8.20 0.75
C ILE A 10 13.86 7.88 -0.75
N ASP A 11 15.04 7.59 -1.30
CA ASP A 11 15.15 7.18 -2.70
C ASP A 11 14.47 5.83 -2.91
N LEU A 12 13.39 5.84 -3.69
CA LEU A 12 12.64 4.64 -4.08
C LEU A 12 12.73 4.35 -5.57
N ASP A 13 13.61 5.03 -6.33
CA ASP A 13 13.67 4.92 -7.79
C ASP A 13 14.01 3.51 -8.26
N GLY A 14 14.71 2.73 -7.42
CA GLY A 14 15.00 1.32 -7.67
C GLY A 14 13.81 0.38 -7.51
N PHE A 15 12.68 0.84 -6.97
CA PHE A 15 11.50 0.01 -6.77
C PHE A 15 10.53 0.11 -7.94
N PRO A 16 9.88 -1.01 -8.29
CA PRO A 16 8.77 -0.97 -9.22
C PRO A 16 7.63 -0.05 -8.74
N PRO A 17 6.96 0.66 -9.65
CA PRO A 17 5.70 1.34 -9.35
C PRO A 17 4.72 0.36 -8.68
N GLY A 18 4.02 0.83 -7.63
CA GLY A 18 3.06 0.01 -6.88
C GLY A 18 3.65 -1.05 -5.93
N ALA A 19 4.96 -1.33 -5.98
CA ALA A 19 5.60 -2.29 -5.06
C ALA A 19 5.88 -1.71 -3.66
N VAL A 20 5.83 -0.38 -3.53
CA VAL A 20 5.95 0.32 -2.26
C VAL A 20 4.67 1.09 -1.99
N THR A 21 4.07 0.85 -0.82
CA THR A 21 2.96 1.65 -0.30
C THR A 21 3.50 2.62 0.75
N ARG A 22 3.24 3.91 0.56
CA ARG A 22 3.59 4.97 1.51
C ARG A 22 2.36 5.34 2.34
N PHE A 23 2.53 5.49 3.64
CA PHE A 23 1.51 6.07 4.51
C PHE A 23 2.17 6.74 5.71
N SER A 24 1.46 7.68 6.33
CA SER A 24 1.96 8.43 7.47
C SER A 24 1.08 8.26 8.70
N LYS A 25 1.69 8.38 9.88
CA LYS A 25 1.00 8.43 11.17
C LYS A 25 1.47 9.64 11.97
N LEU A 26 0.53 10.29 12.62
CA LEU A 26 0.79 11.37 13.57
C LEU A 26 0.78 10.81 15.00
N LEU A 27 1.74 11.23 15.82
CA LEU A 27 1.82 10.89 17.23
C LEU A 27 1.97 12.15 18.09
N CYS A 28 1.33 12.16 19.27
CA CYS A 28 1.44 13.27 20.21
C CYS A 28 2.49 12.98 21.28
N LEU A 29 3.63 13.69 21.21
CA LEU A 29 4.70 13.59 22.20
C LEU A 29 4.25 14.10 23.58
N ALA A 30 3.35 15.08 23.65
CA ALA A 30 2.83 15.52 24.94
C ALA A 30 2.05 14.41 25.66
N CYS A 31 1.22 13.65 24.93
CA CYS A 31 0.56 12.46 25.48
C CYS A 31 1.58 11.42 25.93
N LEU A 32 2.59 11.15 25.11
CA LEU A 32 3.60 10.14 25.39
C LEU A 32 4.45 10.50 26.61
N PHE A 33 4.95 11.73 26.71
CA PHE A 33 5.67 12.20 27.90
C PHE A 33 4.76 12.21 29.13
N LYS A 34 3.47 12.57 29.01
CA LYS A 34 2.53 12.54 30.14
C LYS A 34 2.28 11.12 30.66
N LEU A 35 2.22 10.13 29.76
CA LEU A 35 2.14 8.71 30.15
C LEU A 35 3.35 8.33 31.01
N PHE A 36 4.57 8.52 30.51
CA PHE A 36 5.78 8.14 31.26
C PHE A 36 5.99 8.94 32.54
N THR A 37 5.78 10.26 32.51
CA THR A 37 6.09 11.12 33.67
C THR A 37 4.99 11.14 34.72
N LYS A 38 3.72 11.20 34.32
CA LYS A 38 2.60 11.30 35.29
C LYS A 38 2.00 9.97 35.67
N GLN A 39 1.90 9.01 34.73
CA GLN A 39 1.27 7.72 35.02
C GLN A 39 2.28 6.69 35.50
N MET A 40 3.50 6.70 34.94
CA MET A 40 4.56 5.76 35.35
C MET A 40 5.58 6.38 36.33
N GLY A 41 5.46 7.66 36.67
CA GLY A 41 6.33 8.34 37.64
C GLY A 41 7.79 8.48 37.22
N LEU A 42 8.11 8.36 35.92
CA LEU A 42 9.49 8.46 35.45
C LEU A 42 9.97 9.91 35.40
N ALA A 43 11.23 10.13 35.76
CA ALA A 43 11.91 11.41 35.51
C ALA A 43 11.94 11.71 34.00
N ALA A 44 11.90 13.00 33.62
CA ALA A 44 11.83 13.43 32.22
C ALA A 44 12.98 12.87 31.35
N ARG A 45 14.19 12.73 31.91
CA ARG A 45 15.35 12.13 31.23
C ARG A 45 15.16 10.64 30.96
N THR A 46 14.60 9.91 31.93
CA THR A 46 14.28 8.48 31.78
C THR A 46 13.16 8.29 30.77
N ALA A 47 12.09 9.08 30.87
CA ALA A 47 11.00 9.10 29.89
C ALA A 47 11.51 9.36 28.46
N TYR A 48 12.38 10.35 28.27
CA TYR A 48 13.02 10.61 26.97
C TYR A 48 13.82 9.40 26.46
N SER A 49 14.55 8.71 27.34
CA SER A 49 15.35 7.54 26.97
C SER A 49 14.47 6.38 26.52
N GLU A 50 13.34 6.14 27.20
CA GLU A 50 12.34 5.14 26.80
C GLU A 50 11.68 5.48 25.47
N ILE A 51 11.24 6.74 25.30
CA ILE A 51 10.65 7.24 24.05
C ILE A 51 11.61 7.07 22.87
N LYS A 52 12.89 7.38 23.06
CA LYS A 52 13.93 7.23 22.04
C LYS A 52 14.14 5.76 21.64
N ARG A 53 14.01 4.83 22.59
CA ARG A 53 14.23 3.39 22.39
C ARG A 53 12.99 2.65 21.88
N HIS A 54 11.82 3.29 21.93
CA HIS A 54 10.57 2.67 21.50
C HIS A 54 10.63 2.18 20.05
N GLU A 55 10.41 0.88 19.89
CA GLU A 55 10.23 0.20 18.62
C GLU A 55 8.74 0.08 18.34
N PHE A 56 8.30 0.64 17.22
CA PHE A 56 6.90 0.60 16.81
C PHE A 56 6.53 -0.80 16.33
N SER A 57 5.35 -1.28 16.70
CA SER A 57 4.75 -2.50 16.17
C SER A 57 3.96 -2.23 14.89
N ILE A 58 3.77 -3.26 14.05
CA ILE A 58 2.96 -3.13 12.82
C ILE A 58 1.51 -2.73 13.14
N SER A 59 0.95 -3.23 14.26
CA SER A 59 -0.39 -2.87 14.71
C SER A 59 -0.53 -1.38 15.04
N GLU A 60 0.48 -0.77 15.65
CA GLU A 60 0.47 0.68 15.94
C GLU A 60 0.56 1.50 14.65
N LEU A 61 1.36 1.03 13.69
CA LEU A 61 1.61 1.75 12.44
C LEU A 61 0.45 1.63 11.44
N THR A 62 -0.18 0.46 11.37
CA THR A 62 -1.20 0.14 10.35
C THR A 62 -2.63 0.10 10.90
N GLY A 63 -2.82 0.19 12.21
CA GLY A 63 -4.15 0.19 12.83
C GLY A 63 -5.06 1.28 12.28
N LYS A 64 -6.28 0.89 11.89
CA LYS A 64 -7.32 1.83 11.39
C LYS A 64 -7.83 2.74 12.52
N GLU A 65 -7.91 2.23 13.74
CA GLU A 65 -8.34 2.99 14.90
C GLU A 65 -7.24 3.92 15.40
N THR A 66 -7.59 5.19 15.63
CA THR A 66 -6.70 6.14 16.29
C THR A 66 -6.72 5.90 17.80
N THR A 67 -5.68 5.25 18.30
CA THR A 67 -5.47 5.02 19.73
C THR A 67 -4.36 5.93 20.25
N ARG A 68 -4.53 6.50 21.44
CA ARG A 68 -3.50 7.33 22.08
C ARG A 68 -2.17 6.55 22.14
N PRO A 69 -1.02 7.12 21.71
CA PRO A 69 -0.78 8.54 21.39
C PRO A 69 -0.98 8.93 19.92
N PHE A 70 -1.37 8.00 19.06
CA PHE A 70 -1.54 8.19 17.62
C PHE A 70 -2.89 8.82 17.29
N PHE A 71 -2.92 9.68 16.28
CA PHE A 71 -4.16 10.28 15.80
C PHE A 71 -4.05 10.59 14.31
N GLN A 72 -5.17 10.94 13.68
CA GLN A 72 -5.23 11.48 12.32
C GLN A 72 -5.66 12.93 12.39
N SER A 73 -5.16 13.77 11.49
CA SER A 73 -5.61 15.14 11.39
C SER A 73 -5.39 15.69 10.00
N ASP A 74 -6.49 16.07 9.36
CA ASP A 74 -6.49 16.78 8.08
C ASP A 74 -6.59 18.31 8.28
N GLU A 75 -6.55 18.77 9.53
CA GLU A 75 -6.73 20.17 9.88
C GLU A 75 -5.47 21.00 9.63
N LYS A 76 -5.68 22.27 9.24
CA LYS A 76 -4.59 23.24 9.02
C LYS A 76 -3.80 23.54 10.30
N HIS A 77 -4.45 23.49 11.46
CA HIS A 77 -3.84 23.69 12.79
C HIS A 77 -4.24 22.57 13.77
N PRO A 78 -3.71 21.34 13.60
CA PRO A 78 -4.08 20.21 14.42
C PRO A 78 -3.82 20.48 15.90
N ARG A 79 -4.83 20.28 16.73
CA ARG A 79 -4.67 20.05 18.17
C ARG A 79 -4.76 18.55 18.44
N CYS A 80 -3.98 18.05 19.40
CA CYS A 80 -4.11 16.66 19.78
C CYS A 80 -5.51 16.41 20.38
N PRO A 81 -6.29 15.45 19.86
CA PRO A 81 -7.65 15.20 20.33
C PRO A 81 -7.70 14.69 21.78
N TYR A 82 -6.58 14.18 22.30
CA TYR A 82 -6.52 13.57 23.61
C TYR A 82 -6.05 14.51 24.73
N CYS A 83 -5.23 15.51 24.41
CA CYS A 83 -4.63 16.40 25.42
C CYS A 83 -4.59 17.86 25.00
N ASN A 84 -5.18 18.22 23.85
CA ASN A 84 -5.23 19.56 23.28
C ASN A 84 -3.85 20.22 23.04
N ALA A 85 -2.79 19.39 22.91
CA ALA A 85 -1.45 19.88 22.62
C ALA A 85 -1.39 20.52 21.22
N ALA A 86 -0.55 21.54 21.09
CA ALA A 86 -0.33 22.23 19.81
C ALA A 86 0.54 21.40 18.86
N LYS A 87 0.46 21.69 17.55
CA LYS A 87 1.22 21.05 16.47
C LYS A 87 2.72 20.84 16.73
N ARG A 88 3.37 21.73 17.49
CA ARG A 88 4.80 21.59 17.86
C ARG A 88 5.12 20.31 18.64
N TRP A 89 4.13 19.70 19.28
CA TRP A 89 4.24 18.44 20.03
C TRP A 89 3.92 17.20 19.21
N HIS A 90 3.58 17.37 17.93
CA HIS A 90 3.18 16.27 17.06
C HIS A 90 4.36 15.83 16.21
N ALA A 91 4.69 14.55 16.23
CA ALA A 91 5.67 13.97 15.33
C ALA A 91 4.99 13.16 14.22
N HIS A 92 5.56 13.26 13.03
CA HIS A 92 5.18 12.48 11.86
C HIS A 92 6.08 11.25 11.77
N LEU A 93 5.47 10.11 11.50
CA LEU A 93 6.14 8.89 11.08
C LEU A 93 5.76 8.66 9.63
N GLU A 94 6.76 8.61 8.75
CA GLU A 94 6.59 8.13 7.39
C GLU A 94 6.90 6.63 7.37
N ILE A 95 5.98 5.85 6.81
CA ILE A 95 6.08 4.40 6.75
C ILE A 95 6.04 3.96 5.29
N TYR A 96 7.01 3.11 4.93
CA TYR A 96 7.14 2.52 3.62
C TYR A 96 6.95 1.01 3.76
N ARG A 97 5.82 0.49 3.26
CA ARG A 97 5.56 -0.94 3.17
C ARG A 97 6.02 -1.45 1.82
N ILE A 98 6.95 -2.40 1.84
CA ILE A 98 7.53 -3.03 0.67
C ILE A 98 7.14 -4.50 0.69
N GLU A 99 6.49 -4.98 -0.37
CA GLU A 99 6.31 -6.42 -0.55
C GLU A 99 7.62 -7.10 -0.93
N GLY A 100 7.98 -8.16 -0.22
CA GLY A 100 9.15 -8.97 -0.50
C GLY A 100 8.94 -9.87 -1.71
N GLY A 101 9.96 -9.96 -2.56
CA GLY A 101 9.94 -10.81 -3.74
C GLY A 101 11.12 -10.54 -4.67
N LYS A 102 11.27 -11.36 -5.70
CA LYS A 102 12.37 -11.26 -6.67
C LYS A 102 12.49 -9.86 -7.31
N ALA A 103 11.37 -9.15 -7.46
CA ALA A 103 11.34 -7.82 -8.07
C ALA A 103 11.81 -6.69 -7.14
N THR A 104 11.71 -6.87 -5.82
CA THR A 104 11.96 -5.80 -4.83
C THR A 104 13.17 -6.07 -3.96
N ASP A 105 13.64 -7.31 -3.86
CA ASP A 105 14.71 -7.70 -2.93
C ASP A 105 16.03 -6.96 -3.15
N ALA A 106 16.47 -6.81 -4.40
CA ALA A 106 17.71 -6.11 -4.71
C ALA A 106 17.60 -4.62 -4.36
N ALA A 107 16.51 -3.97 -4.78
CA ALA A 107 16.22 -2.56 -4.48
C ALA A 107 16.11 -2.31 -2.98
N ARG A 108 15.41 -3.20 -2.24
CA ARG A 108 15.30 -3.14 -0.79
C ARG A 108 16.65 -3.24 -0.09
N ARG A 109 17.51 -4.18 -0.50
CA ARG A 109 18.86 -4.30 0.09
C ARG A 109 19.70 -3.06 -0.20
N ALA A 110 19.62 -2.52 -1.41
CA ALA A 110 20.31 -1.28 -1.79
C ALA A 110 19.81 -0.09 -0.96
N LEU A 111 18.49 0.06 -0.79
CA LEU A 111 17.88 1.07 0.06
C LEU A 111 18.36 0.94 1.51
N VAL A 112 18.23 -0.24 2.12
CA VAL A 112 18.66 -0.46 3.52
C VAL A 112 20.14 -0.12 3.72
N LYS A 113 20.98 -0.38 2.71
CA LYS A 113 22.41 -0.04 2.72
C LYS A 113 22.67 1.47 2.57
N SER A 114 21.83 2.20 1.85
CA SER A 114 21.98 3.65 1.65
C SER A 114 21.47 4.47 2.85
N LEU A 115 20.64 3.89 3.72
CA LEU A 115 20.11 4.59 4.88
C LEU A 115 21.21 4.93 5.91
N PRO A 116 21.44 6.22 6.19
CA PRO A 116 22.42 6.62 7.19
C PRO A 116 21.93 6.24 8.59
N LYS A 117 22.78 5.53 9.35
CA LYS A 117 22.51 5.12 10.74
C LYS A 117 21.22 4.31 10.89
N LEU A 118 21.13 3.22 10.12
CA LEU A 118 20.13 2.18 10.29
C LEU A 118 20.06 1.77 11.78
N ASN A 119 18.85 1.66 12.34
CA ASN A 119 18.53 1.44 13.77
C ASN A 119 18.60 2.66 14.69
N GLU A 120 19.30 3.75 14.32
CA GLU A 120 19.19 5.02 15.07
C GLU A 120 18.02 5.85 14.56
N ASN A 121 17.96 6.06 13.25
CA ASN A 121 17.00 6.97 12.61
C ASN A 121 15.86 6.24 11.90
N PHE A 122 16.03 4.95 11.65
CA PHE A 122 15.10 4.11 10.91
C PHE A 122 14.86 2.82 11.67
N GLN A 123 13.64 2.31 11.57
CA GLN A 123 13.29 0.97 12.05
C GLN A 123 12.83 0.13 10.87
N LEU A 124 13.37 -1.09 10.76
CA LEU A 124 12.95 -2.07 9.78
C LEU A 124 12.20 -3.19 10.50
N ILE A 125 10.96 -3.46 10.09
CA ILE A 125 10.11 -4.51 10.66
C ILE A 125 9.78 -5.50 9.57
N GLU A 126 9.95 -6.79 9.84
CA GLU A 126 9.53 -7.87 8.94
C GLU A 126 8.22 -8.49 9.43
N GLN A 127 7.27 -8.69 8.52
CA GLN A 127 6.03 -9.42 8.76
C GLN A 127 5.95 -10.62 7.83
N LYS A 128 5.73 -11.81 8.37
CA LYS A 128 5.32 -12.95 7.54
C LYS A 128 3.84 -12.81 7.21
N THR A 129 3.50 -13.01 5.94
CA THR A 129 2.13 -13.01 5.42
C THR A 129 2.01 -14.05 4.31
N THR A 130 0.86 -14.13 3.65
CA THR A 130 0.64 -14.92 2.44
C THR A 130 0.46 -14.01 1.22
N GLY A 131 0.70 -14.54 0.02
CA GLY A 131 0.42 -13.84 -1.24
C GLY A 131 -1.02 -13.34 -1.31
N ARG A 132 -1.99 -14.19 -0.94
CA ARG A 132 -3.41 -13.85 -0.86
C ARG A 132 -3.67 -12.67 0.09
N ALA A 133 -3.15 -12.71 1.32
CA ALA A 133 -3.38 -11.64 2.30
C ALA A 133 -2.76 -10.30 1.85
N ALA A 134 -1.56 -10.34 1.25
CA ALA A 134 -0.89 -9.15 0.74
C ALA A 134 -1.65 -8.54 -0.46
N PHE A 135 -2.21 -9.38 -1.33
CA PHE A 135 -3.04 -8.95 -2.45
C PHE A 135 -4.33 -8.25 -2.02
N PHE A 136 -5.06 -8.78 -1.05
CA PHE A 136 -6.27 -8.11 -0.54
C PHE A 136 -5.95 -6.79 0.17
N ALA A 137 -4.85 -6.74 0.93
CA ALA A 137 -4.39 -5.48 1.52
C ALA A 137 -3.98 -4.45 0.44
N TRP A 138 -3.47 -4.91 -0.71
CA TRP A 138 -3.19 -4.07 -1.87
C TRP A 138 -4.49 -3.59 -2.54
N LEU A 139 -5.49 -4.46 -2.73
CA LEU A 139 -6.81 -4.08 -3.27
C LEU A 139 -7.50 -3.02 -2.40
N ASP A 140 -7.47 -3.18 -1.07
CA ASP A 140 -8.03 -2.19 -0.13
C ASP A 140 -7.33 -0.83 -0.27
N THR A 141 -6.01 -0.85 -0.42
CA THR A 141 -5.22 0.39 -0.63
C THR A 141 -5.58 1.03 -1.96
N LEU A 142 -5.63 0.24 -3.03
CA LEU A 142 -5.98 0.70 -4.37
C LEU A 142 -7.38 1.32 -4.37
N GLY A 143 -8.38 0.63 -3.79
CA GLY A 143 -9.75 1.14 -3.70
C GLY A 143 -9.86 2.47 -2.96
N GLY A 144 -9.02 2.74 -1.96
CA GLY A 144 -8.97 4.03 -1.27
C GLY A 144 -8.35 5.18 -2.09
N THR A 145 -7.61 4.87 -3.16
CA THR A 145 -6.95 5.86 -4.03
C THR A 145 -7.73 6.16 -5.32
N LEU A 146 -8.65 5.28 -5.69
CA LEU A 146 -9.43 5.39 -6.92
C LEU A 146 -10.66 6.27 -6.72
N ASP A 147 -10.95 7.11 -7.72
CA ASP A 147 -12.22 7.84 -7.80
C ASP A 147 -13.25 7.01 -8.59
N PHE A 148 -14.17 6.37 -7.88
CA PHE A 148 -15.22 5.57 -8.51
C PHE A 148 -16.33 6.38 -9.18
N ALA A 149 -16.30 7.72 -9.12
CA ALA A 149 -17.27 8.57 -9.81
C ALA A 149 -16.99 8.72 -11.32
N ASP A 150 -15.75 8.48 -11.76
CA ASP A 150 -15.34 8.54 -13.17
C ASP A 150 -14.78 7.20 -13.66
N ASP A 151 -15.16 6.76 -14.86
CA ASP A 151 -14.72 5.49 -15.45
C ASP A 151 -13.18 5.42 -15.68
N GLY A 152 -12.47 6.54 -15.58
CA GLY A 152 -11.00 6.60 -15.61
C GLY A 152 -10.33 5.67 -14.60
N TRP A 153 -10.97 5.35 -13.47
CA TRP A 153 -10.43 4.43 -12.48
C TRP A 153 -10.19 3.02 -13.05
N LEU A 154 -10.94 2.59 -14.06
CA LEU A 154 -10.79 1.26 -14.67
C LEU A 154 -9.40 1.09 -15.29
N LEU A 155 -8.91 2.12 -15.99
CA LEU A 155 -7.57 2.12 -16.57
C LEU A 155 -6.49 2.23 -15.49
N GLN A 156 -6.73 3.03 -14.45
CA GLN A 156 -5.82 3.14 -13.32
C GLN A 156 -5.67 1.79 -12.59
N ALA A 157 -6.77 1.07 -12.37
CA ALA A 157 -6.75 -0.27 -11.79
C ALA A 157 -6.02 -1.28 -12.69
N THR A 158 -6.24 -1.22 -14.02
CA THR A 158 -5.48 -2.05 -14.98
C THR A 158 -3.98 -1.75 -14.91
N GLN A 159 -3.60 -0.47 -14.91
CA GLN A 159 -2.20 -0.07 -14.80
C GLN A 159 -1.57 -0.58 -13.51
N ALA A 160 -2.22 -0.36 -12.35
CA ALA A 160 -1.72 -0.80 -11.05
C ALA A 160 -1.55 -2.33 -10.98
N PHE A 161 -2.48 -3.08 -11.57
CA PHE A 161 -2.36 -4.54 -11.69
C PHE A 161 -1.14 -4.95 -12.53
N LEU A 162 -0.95 -4.32 -13.69
CA LEU A 162 0.16 -4.63 -14.59
C LEU A 162 1.51 -4.23 -13.99
N GLU A 163 1.58 -3.12 -13.26
CA GLU A 163 2.74 -2.69 -12.49
C GLU A 163 3.13 -3.73 -11.42
N ARG A 164 2.14 -4.28 -10.72
CA ARG A 164 2.36 -5.35 -9.74
C ARG A 164 2.86 -6.65 -10.41
N ARG A 165 2.29 -7.03 -11.56
CA ARG A 165 2.60 -8.29 -12.26
C ARG A 165 3.92 -8.25 -13.01
N GLU A 166 4.19 -7.17 -13.73
CA GLU A 166 5.39 -6.95 -14.54
C GLU A 166 6.17 -5.72 -14.04
N PRO A 167 6.76 -5.79 -12.84
CA PRO A 167 7.37 -4.64 -12.15
C PRO A 167 8.54 -3.98 -12.89
N LYS A 168 9.19 -4.70 -13.81
CA LYS A 168 10.32 -4.17 -14.59
C LYS A 168 9.87 -3.34 -15.79
N THR A 169 8.61 -3.45 -16.16
CA THR A 169 8.03 -2.76 -17.30
C THR A 169 7.69 -1.34 -16.87
N LYS A 170 8.09 -0.34 -17.67
CA LYS A 170 7.80 1.08 -17.40
C LYS A 170 6.37 1.44 -17.77
N TRP A 171 5.41 0.95 -17.01
CA TRP A 171 3.99 1.08 -17.31
C TRP A 171 3.52 2.53 -17.40
N GLY A 172 4.09 3.47 -16.64
CA GLY A 172 3.77 4.89 -16.77
C GLY A 172 4.04 5.44 -18.18
N GLU A 173 5.16 5.05 -18.81
CA GLU A 173 5.48 5.44 -20.20
C GLU A 173 4.51 4.76 -21.20
N ILE A 174 4.15 3.51 -20.94
CA ILE A 174 3.23 2.74 -21.79
C ILE A 174 1.79 3.25 -21.68
N PHE A 175 1.33 3.64 -20.51
CA PHE A 175 0.00 4.18 -20.27
C PHE A 175 -0.12 5.67 -20.61
N ALA A 176 1.00 6.38 -20.82
CA ALA A 176 0.98 7.78 -21.22
C ALA A 176 0.19 7.98 -22.52
N GLY A 177 -1.02 8.56 -22.43
CA GLY A 177 -1.93 8.78 -23.56
C GLY A 177 -2.80 7.58 -23.94
N VAL A 178 -2.76 6.48 -23.19
CA VAL A 178 -3.71 5.37 -23.34
C VAL A 178 -5.08 5.80 -22.84
N ARG A 179 -6.10 5.58 -23.66
CA ARG A 179 -7.51 5.89 -23.36
C ARG A 179 -8.38 4.65 -23.24
N ALA A 180 -7.86 3.47 -23.62
CA ALA A 180 -8.59 2.22 -23.51
C ALA A 180 -7.64 1.03 -23.41
N ALA A 181 -7.94 0.09 -22.52
CA ALA A 181 -7.38 -1.25 -22.53
C ALA A 181 -8.41 -2.22 -23.13
N ARG A 182 -7.97 -3.10 -24.03
CA ARG A 182 -8.84 -4.02 -24.77
C ARG A 182 -8.25 -5.41 -24.82
N ARG A 183 -9.12 -6.41 -24.93
CA ARG A 183 -8.71 -7.78 -25.24
C ARG A 183 -8.16 -7.87 -26.67
N SER A 184 -6.99 -8.45 -26.82
CA SER A 184 -6.41 -8.83 -28.10
C SER A 184 -6.92 -10.21 -28.52
N GLN A 185 -7.24 -10.37 -29.81
CA GLN A 185 -7.53 -11.68 -30.40
C GLN A 185 -6.30 -12.32 -31.05
N ARG A 186 -5.24 -11.54 -31.29
CA ARG A 186 -4.01 -11.99 -31.96
C ARG A 186 -2.87 -12.35 -31.00
N LEU A 187 -2.86 -11.78 -29.80
CA LEU A 187 -1.83 -12.05 -28.80
C LEU A 187 -2.21 -13.30 -28.00
N SER A 188 -1.32 -14.30 -27.98
CA SER A 188 -1.42 -15.44 -27.07
C SER A 188 -0.93 -15.11 -25.67
N VAL A 189 0.06 -14.22 -25.55
CA VAL A 189 0.68 -13.77 -24.28
C VAL A 189 1.07 -12.29 -24.32
N GLY A 190 1.18 -11.67 -23.15
CA GLY A 190 1.66 -10.30 -23.00
C GLY A 190 0.68 -9.23 -23.47
N TRP A 191 1.22 -8.14 -24.03
CA TRP A 191 0.47 -6.95 -24.40
C TRP A 191 1.12 -6.25 -25.60
N GLU A 192 0.36 -5.40 -26.27
CA GLU A 192 0.82 -4.56 -27.38
C GLU A 192 0.13 -3.20 -27.30
N ARG A 193 0.88 -2.13 -27.53
CA ARG A 193 0.33 -0.77 -27.59
C ARG A 193 0.18 -0.34 -29.05
N ASP A 194 -1.00 0.17 -29.38
CA ASP A 194 -1.32 0.76 -30.68
C ASP A 194 -1.99 2.13 -30.46
N GLY A 195 -1.21 3.19 -30.61
CA GLY A 195 -1.62 4.56 -30.34
C GLY A 195 -2.16 4.77 -28.92
N ALA A 196 -3.46 5.10 -28.84
CA ALA A 196 -4.18 5.34 -27.58
C ALA A 196 -4.83 4.07 -27.00
N ARG A 197 -4.54 2.88 -27.55
CA ARG A 197 -5.12 1.61 -27.10
C ARG A 197 -4.02 0.67 -26.63
N LEU A 198 -4.27 0.02 -25.49
CA LEU A 198 -3.47 -1.08 -24.98
C LEU A 198 -4.22 -2.40 -25.22
N PHE A 199 -3.63 -3.29 -26.00
CA PHE A 199 -4.17 -4.62 -26.27
C PHE A 199 -3.51 -5.63 -25.34
N LEU A 200 -4.30 -6.31 -24.52
CA LEU A 200 -3.84 -7.35 -23.59
C LEU A 200 -4.20 -8.74 -24.14
N ALA A 201 -3.30 -9.71 -24.00
CA ALA A 201 -3.62 -11.11 -24.30
C ALA A 201 -4.83 -11.58 -23.46
N PRO A 202 -5.62 -12.56 -23.94
CA PRO A 202 -6.87 -12.96 -23.29
C PRO A 202 -6.78 -13.27 -21.80
N SER A 203 -5.75 -14.00 -21.37
CA SER A 203 -5.52 -14.33 -19.95
C SER A 203 -5.21 -13.07 -19.12
N LEU A 204 -4.32 -12.21 -19.61
CA LEU A 204 -3.93 -10.97 -18.94
C LEU A 204 -5.09 -9.97 -18.83
N TYR A 205 -5.90 -9.88 -19.88
CA TYR A 205 -7.13 -9.07 -19.87
C TYR A 205 -8.14 -9.61 -18.84
N ALA A 206 -8.30 -10.94 -18.78
CA ALA A 206 -9.21 -11.60 -17.86
C ALA A 206 -8.81 -11.39 -16.38
N GLU A 207 -7.51 -11.45 -16.06
CA GLU A 207 -7.00 -11.12 -14.73
C GLU A 207 -7.21 -9.64 -14.38
N ALA A 208 -7.04 -8.72 -15.34
CA ALA A 208 -7.32 -7.30 -15.13
C ALA A 208 -8.81 -7.03 -14.84
N LEU A 209 -9.73 -7.74 -15.53
CA LEU A 209 -11.17 -7.68 -15.23
C LEU A 209 -11.47 -8.20 -13.82
N LEU A 210 -10.81 -9.28 -13.39
CA LEU A 210 -10.97 -9.80 -12.03
C LEU A 210 -10.54 -8.78 -10.99
N VAL A 211 -9.40 -8.09 -11.18
CA VAL A 211 -8.96 -7.02 -10.26
C VAL A 211 -9.97 -5.87 -10.21
N GLN A 212 -10.45 -5.40 -11.36
CA GLN A 212 -11.46 -4.33 -11.43
C GLN A 212 -12.76 -4.74 -10.71
N TYR A 213 -13.19 -5.98 -10.92
CA TYR A 213 -14.36 -6.52 -10.24
C TYR A 213 -14.15 -6.56 -8.71
N LEU A 214 -13.00 -7.06 -8.25
CA LEU A 214 -12.72 -7.21 -6.82
C LEU A 214 -12.62 -5.85 -6.11
N VAL A 215 -11.95 -4.87 -6.72
CA VAL A 215 -11.78 -3.53 -6.10
C VAL A 215 -13.10 -2.75 -6.07
N SER A 216 -14.02 -3.01 -7.01
CA SER A 216 -15.32 -2.33 -7.10
C SER A 216 -16.48 -3.12 -6.49
N ARG A 217 -16.23 -4.30 -5.89
CA ARG A 217 -17.28 -5.23 -5.42
C ARG A 217 -18.23 -4.62 -4.37
N SER A 218 -17.83 -3.55 -3.70
CA SER A 218 -18.67 -2.80 -2.75
C SER A 218 -19.72 -1.90 -3.41
N GLN A 219 -19.71 -1.74 -4.74
CA GLN A 219 -20.63 -0.86 -5.47
C GLN A 219 -21.88 -1.64 -5.91
N ALA A 220 -23.02 -1.38 -5.26
CA ALA A 220 -24.39 -1.83 -5.56
C ALA A 220 -24.57 -2.87 -6.71
N HIS A 221 -24.83 -4.13 -6.32
CA HIS A 221 -25.28 -5.26 -7.16
C HIS A 221 -24.29 -5.87 -8.18
N GLY A 222 -23.02 -5.47 -8.21
CA GLY A 222 -21.99 -6.12 -9.05
C GLY A 222 -20.73 -5.28 -9.22
N GLY A 223 -19.62 -5.89 -9.62
CA GLY A 223 -18.36 -5.17 -9.87
C GLY A 223 -18.37 -4.46 -11.22
N LEU A 224 -17.95 -3.20 -11.25
CA LEU A 224 -17.78 -2.44 -12.49
C LEU A 224 -16.41 -2.77 -13.11
N THR A 225 -16.39 -3.01 -14.42
CA THR A 225 -15.22 -3.43 -15.17
C THR A 225 -15.17 -2.73 -16.54
N LEU A 226 -14.09 -2.92 -17.30
CA LEU A 226 -14.00 -2.45 -18.69
C LEU A 226 -15.07 -3.06 -19.62
N GLU A 227 -15.72 -4.16 -19.22
CA GLU A 227 -16.85 -4.76 -19.95
C GLU A 227 -18.22 -4.33 -19.38
N GLY A 228 -18.24 -3.32 -18.52
CA GLY A 228 -19.42 -2.82 -17.83
C GLY A 228 -19.58 -3.43 -16.44
N ARG A 229 -20.78 -3.23 -15.86
CA ARG A 229 -21.13 -3.80 -14.56
C ARG A 229 -21.44 -5.29 -14.74
N LEU A 230 -20.71 -6.12 -14.01
CA LEU A 230 -20.85 -7.57 -14.05
C LEU A 230 -21.24 -8.09 -12.67
N THR A 231 -22.22 -8.98 -12.65
CA THR A 231 -22.40 -9.93 -11.54
C THR A 231 -21.25 -10.96 -11.54
N LEU A 232 -21.08 -11.70 -10.44
CA LEU A 232 -20.08 -12.77 -10.38
C LEU A 232 -20.29 -13.82 -11.50
N ILE A 233 -21.55 -14.15 -11.78
CA ILE A 233 -21.94 -15.11 -12.82
C ILE A 233 -21.54 -14.60 -14.21
N GLU A 234 -21.78 -13.33 -14.49
CA GLU A 234 -21.42 -12.71 -15.76
C GLU A 234 -19.91 -12.62 -15.92
N LEU A 235 -19.18 -12.22 -14.88
CA LEU A 235 -17.71 -12.25 -14.86
C LEU A 235 -17.22 -13.65 -15.22
N PHE A 236 -17.72 -14.68 -14.58
CA PHE A 236 -17.28 -16.06 -14.81
C PHE A 236 -17.53 -16.53 -16.23
N ARG A 237 -18.69 -16.17 -16.80
CA ARG A 237 -19.00 -16.43 -18.21
C ARG A 237 -17.96 -15.77 -19.13
N ARG A 238 -17.53 -14.53 -18.83
CA ARG A 238 -16.50 -13.82 -19.60
C ARG A 238 -15.11 -14.45 -19.44
N LEU A 239 -14.70 -14.77 -18.21
CA LEU A 239 -13.40 -15.40 -17.93
C LEU A 239 -13.28 -16.77 -18.61
N ARG A 240 -14.36 -17.56 -18.62
CA ARG A 240 -14.43 -18.83 -19.35
C ARG A 240 -14.26 -18.63 -20.85
N GLN A 241 -14.97 -17.66 -21.44
CA GLN A 241 -14.86 -17.32 -22.87
C GLN A 241 -13.49 -16.76 -23.26
N ALA A 242 -12.79 -16.10 -22.33
CA ALA A 242 -11.42 -15.62 -22.53
C ALA A 242 -10.37 -16.74 -22.48
N GLY A 243 -10.78 -17.99 -22.21
CA GLY A 243 -9.88 -19.14 -22.13
C GLY A 243 -9.13 -19.27 -20.80
N LEU A 244 -9.38 -18.37 -19.83
CA LEU A 244 -8.68 -18.39 -18.54
C LEU A 244 -8.95 -19.69 -17.78
N PHE A 245 -10.19 -20.19 -17.80
CA PHE A 245 -10.55 -21.43 -17.11
C PHE A 245 -9.87 -22.64 -17.74
N ALA A 246 -9.78 -22.67 -19.07
CA ALA A 246 -9.07 -23.73 -19.79
C ALA A 246 -7.58 -23.70 -19.50
N SER A 247 -6.96 -22.52 -19.42
CA SER A 247 -5.54 -22.37 -19.06
C SER A 247 -5.21 -22.77 -17.62
N LEU A 248 -6.22 -22.84 -16.75
CA LEU A 248 -6.09 -23.15 -15.33
C LEU A 248 -6.69 -24.52 -14.96
N GLU A 249 -7.09 -25.31 -15.96
CA GLU A 249 -7.73 -26.62 -15.78
C GLU A 249 -8.95 -26.57 -14.83
N LEU A 250 -9.64 -25.42 -14.81
CA LEU A 250 -10.80 -25.19 -13.96
C LEU A 250 -12.03 -25.84 -14.59
N THR A 251 -12.42 -26.99 -14.07
CA THR A 251 -13.63 -27.75 -14.46
C THR A 251 -14.86 -27.42 -13.62
N GLY A 252 -14.72 -26.54 -12.63
CA GLY A 252 -15.65 -26.38 -11.50
C GLY A 252 -17.09 -25.98 -11.89
N ALA A 253 -18.05 -26.73 -11.32
CA ALA A 253 -19.46 -26.35 -11.25
C ALA A 253 -19.73 -25.33 -10.12
N ASP A 254 -18.89 -25.33 -9.06
CA ASP A 254 -18.98 -24.40 -7.94
C ASP A 254 -18.26 -23.07 -8.24
N GLN A 255 -19.01 -21.98 -8.09
CA GLN A 255 -18.53 -20.64 -8.36
C GLN A 255 -17.58 -20.13 -7.26
N ALA A 256 -17.78 -20.54 -6.00
CA ALA A 256 -16.94 -20.12 -4.89
C ALA A 256 -15.54 -20.72 -5.00
N GLU A 257 -15.45 -22.03 -5.20
CA GLU A 257 -14.17 -22.73 -5.39
C GLU A 257 -13.40 -22.19 -6.62
N THR A 258 -14.11 -21.91 -7.71
CA THR A 258 -13.51 -21.34 -8.92
C THR A 258 -12.95 -19.94 -8.66
N LEU A 259 -13.64 -19.11 -7.86
CA LEU A 259 -13.14 -17.78 -7.47
C LEU A 259 -11.84 -17.89 -6.67
N GLU A 260 -11.79 -18.81 -5.70
CA GLU A 260 -10.60 -19.03 -4.88
C GLU A 260 -9.40 -19.47 -5.73
N LYS A 261 -9.59 -20.41 -6.66
CA LYS A 261 -8.50 -20.84 -7.55
C LYS A 261 -8.01 -19.73 -8.48
N LEU A 262 -8.91 -18.85 -8.93
CA LEU A 262 -8.53 -17.66 -9.72
C LEU A 262 -7.71 -16.67 -8.88
N ILE A 263 -8.12 -16.43 -7.63
CA ILE A 263 -7.37 -15.60 -6.70
C ILE A 263 -6.00 -16.22 -6.43
N ASP A 264 -5.93 -17.52 -6.18
CA ASP A 264 -4.66 -18.21 -5.95
C ASP A 264 -3.70 -18.07 -7.13
N GLN A 265 -4.22 -18.15 -8.36
CA GLN A 265 -3.39 -17.94 -9.54
C GLN A 265 -2.82 -16.51 -9.63
N VAL A 266 -3.63 -15.49 -9.36
CA VAL A 266 -3.20 -14.08 -9.42
C VAL A 266 -2.24 -13.75 -8.28
N THR A 267 -2.36 -14.43 -7.15
CA THR A 267 -1.64 -14.11 -5.91
C THR A 267 -0.46 -15.02 -5.61
N GLY A 268 -0.35 -16.17 -6.29
CA GLY A 268 0.50 -17.28 -5.87
C GLY A 268 -0.07 -18.05 -4.66
N GLY A 269 -1.34 -17.82 -4.30
CA GLY A 269 -2.04 -18.47 -3.19
C GLY A 269 -1.44 -18.19 -1.83
N ASP A 270 -1.39 -19.22 -0.99
CA ASP A 270 -0.90 -19.14 0.39
C ASP A 270 0.62 -19.28 0.52
N ILE A 271 1.37 -19.07 -0.58
CA ILE A 271 2.83 -19.01 -0.54
C ILE A 271 3.25 -17.93 0.48
N SER A 272 4.17 -18.29 1.36
CA SER A 272 4.68 -17.37 2.37
C SER A 272 5.40 -16.21 1.70
N LEU A 273 4.97 -15.01 2.05
CA LEU A 273 5.53 -13.74 1.60
C LEU A 273 6.00 -12.95 2.82
N LYS A 274 7.02 -12.11 2.65
CA LYS A 274 7.45 -11.17 3.68
C LYS A 274 7.06 -9.76 3.29
N LEU A 275 6.46 -9.01 4.22
CA LEU A 275 6.35 -7.56 4.12
C LEU A 275 7.48 -6.93 4.91
N HIS A 276 8.09 -5.90 4.34
CA HIS A 276 9.11 -5.11 5.00
C HIS A 276 8.57 -3.70 5.23
N PHE A 277 8.49 -3.28 6.49
CA PHE A 277 8.11 -1.94 6.87
C PHE A 277 9.35 -1.16 7.25
N LEU A 278 9.64 -0.10 6.49
CA LEU A 278 10.66 0.88 6.83
C LEU A 278 9.96 2.08 7.46
N VAL A 279 10.28 2.37 8.72
CA VAL A 279 9.74 3.50 9.48
C VAL A 279 10.81 4.57 9.60
N ASP A 280 10.52 5.76 9.08
CA ASP A 280 11.35 6.94 9.30
C ASP A 280 11.04 7.56 10.67
N ARG A 281 12.03 7.53 11.58
CA ARG A 281 11.90 8.02 12.95
C ARG A 281 12.56 9.38 13.13
N ARG A 282 13.10 10.02 12.07
CA ARG A 282 13.90 11.25 12.20
C ARG A 282 13.10 12.41 12.80
N ASP A 283 11.89 12.69 12.31
CA ASP A 283 11.03 13.75 12.88
C ASP A 283 10.63 13.42 14.32
N PHE A 284 10.27 12.17 14.58
CA PHE A 284 9.97 11.67 15.93
C PHE A 284 11.11 11.91 16.92
N LEU A 285 12.33 11.50 16.58
CA LEU A 285 13.50 11.61 17.44
C LEU A 285 13.92 13.07 17.63
N ALA A 286 13.88 13.88 16.58
CA ALA A 286 14.19 15.30 16.64
C ALA A 286 13.20 16.04 17.55
N LYS A 287 11.90 15.81 17.40
CA LYS A 287 10.87 16.45 18.23
C LYS A 287 10.84 15.92 19.65
N ALA A 288 11.09 14.62 19.87
CA ALA A 288 11.21 14.07 21.21
C ALA A 288 12.35 14.74 21.99
N LYS A 289 13.48 15.02 21.33
CA LYS A 289 14.59 15.77 21.92
C LYS A 289 14.18 17.22 22.24
N ALA A 290 13.56 17.92 21.29
CA ALA A 290 13.10 19.29 21.51
C ALA A 290 12.12 19.41 22.68
N VAL A 291 11.17 18.47 22.77
CA VAL A 291 10.23 18.36 23.89
C VAL A 291 10.96 18.14 25.21
N TYR A 292 11.87 17.17 25.27
CA TYR A 292 12.66 16.91 26.47
C TYR A 292 13.42 18.16 26.93
N THR A 293 14.08 18.86 26.00
CA THR A 293 14.79 20.11 26.33
C THR A 293 13.84 21.16 26.91
N SER A 294 12.61 21.29 26.41
CA SER A 294 11.61 22.23 26.95
C SER A 294 11.03 21.84 28.31
N LEU A 295 11.12 20.56 28.70
CA LEU A 295 10.65 20.07 30.01
C LEU A 295 11.77 20.07 31.07
N ALA A 296 13.03 20.13 30.64
CA ALA A 296 14.21 20.13 31.50
C ALA A 296 14.73 21.55 31.81
N SER A 297 14.26 22.56 31.06
CA SER A 297 14.43 23.99 31.34
C SER A 297 13.38 24.48 32.34
#